data_AF-A0A645EXX0-F1
#
_entry.id   AF-A0A645EXX0-F1
#
_cell.length_a   1.000
_cell.length_b   1.000
_cell.length_c   1.000
_cell.angle_alpha   90.00
_cell.angle_beta   90.00
_cell.angle_gamma   90.00
#
_symmetry.space_group_name_H-M   'P 1'
#
loop_
_entity.id
_entity.type
_entity.pdbx_description
1 polymer ?
#
loop_
_entity_poly.entity_id
_entity_poly.type
_entity_poly.pdbx_seq_one_letter_code
_entity_poly.pdbx_strand_id
1 'polypeptide(L)'
;MLARRAMTNFVETFLEIGASTKKEYILVKSLLGLIDQDDSIDSDTDFFVGTSGEKIKKAALGDLREICLPSFMLGVWHYVVVYRKDDTVGAETYDLWCPSNGGAQRVYRGTMGKQLGYDLIINIPEIMENADHLEDEPICVDEVDQPQEQKPTNLTQQLINQNPTYNTFNFNGPVRNFINHADKVENNYYGGENNEK
;
A
#
# COMPACT_ATOMS: atom_id res chain seq x y z
N MET A 1 -15.47 9.31 8.96
CA MET A 1 -14.17 9.87 9.43
C MET A 1 -13.15 8.80 9.81
N LEU A 2 -13.59 7.60 10.20
CA LEU A 2 -12.77 6.47 10.68
C LEU A 2 -11.47 6.18 9.90
N ALA A 3 -11.51 6.05 8.56
CA ALA A 3 -10.33 5.72 7.76
C ALA A 3 -9.21 6.78 7.84
N ARG A 4 -9.58 8.07 7.88
CA ARG A 4 -8.60 9.17 8.09
C ARG A 4 -7.98 9.07 9.48
N ARG A 5 -8.79 8.78 10.52
CA ARG A 5 -8.30 8.58 11.90
C ARG A 5 -7.30 7.42 11.99
N ALA A 6 -7.59 6.29 11.35
CA ALA A 6 -6.68 5.15 11.29
C ALA A 6 -5.36 5.51 10.58
N MET A 7 -5.41 6.27 9.49
CA MET A 7 -4.21 6.74 8.79
C MET A 7 -3.44 7.81 9.60
N THR A 8 -4.10 8.68 10.38
CA THR A 8 -3.43 9.59 11.30
C THR A 8 -2.61 8.80 12.32
N ASN A 9 -3.22 7.82 13.01
CA ASN A 9 -2.52 6.96 13.96
C ASN A 9 -1.33 6.24 13.31
N PHE A 10 -1.48 5.74 12.07
CA PHE A 10 -0.38 5.11 11.32
C PHE A 10 0.76 6.10 11.06
N VAL A 11 0.44 7.29 10.55
CA VAL A 11 1.42 8.36 10.27
C VAL A 11 2.19 8.73 11.53
N GLU A 12 1.51 8.95 12.65
CA GLU A 12 2.13 9.33 13.93
C GLU A 12 2.95 8.20 14.56
N THR A 13 2.58 6.93 14.32
CA THR A 13 3.29 5.76 14.86
C THR A 13 4.54 5.41 14.06
N PHE A 14 4.51 5.55 12.73
CA PHE A 14 5.54 5.00 11.83
C PHE A 14 6.38 6.04 11.08
N LEU A 15 5.94 7.31 11.01
CA LEU A 15 6.70 8.38 10.35
C LEU A 15 7.32 9.32 11.38
N GLU A 16 8.59 9.69 11.15
CA GLU A 16 9.30 10.67 11.96
C GLU A 16 8.91 12.09 11.52
N ILE A 17 7.80 12.59 12.08
CA ILE A 17 7.24 13.93 11.80
C ILE A 17 7.92 15.01 12.67
N GLY A 18 8.10 16.21 12.13
CA GLY A 18 8.55 17.40 12.88
C GLY A 18 10.02 17.37 13.31
N ALA A 19 10.75 16.30 12.98
CA ALA A 19 12.18 16.21 13.23
C ALA A 19 12.98 17.12 12.29
N SER A 20 14.21 17.46 12.70
CA SER A 20 15.15 18.25 11.90
C SER A 20 15.49 17.63 10.54
N THR A 21 15.22 16.33 10.37
CA THR A 21 15.44 15.55 9.15
C THR A 21 14.39 15.81 8.06
N LYS A 22 13.23 16.41 8.39
CA LYS A 22 12.11 16.71 7.46
C LYS A 22 11.70 15.53 6.57
N LYS A 23 11.68 14.31 7.12
CA LYS A 23 11.40 13.06 6.38
C LYS A 23 10.00 13.03 5.76
N GLU A 24 9.02 13.62 6.42
CA GLU A 24 7.65 13.78 5.93
C GLU A 24 7.59 14.66 4.67
N TYR A 25 8.38 15.73 4.62
CA TYR A 25 8.50 16.58 3.42
C TYR A 25 9.15 15.83 2.27
N ILE A 26 10.21 15.07 2.55
CA ILE A 26 10.89 14.25 1.53
C ILE A 26 9.95 13.17 1.00
N LEU A 27 9.18 12.50 1.87
CA LEU A 27 8.20 11.48 1.49
C LEU A 27 7.11 12.06 0.58
N VAL A 28 6.42 13.13 1.03
CA VAL A 28 5.34 13.74 0.24
C VAL A 28 5.86 14.26 -1.10
N LYS A 29 7.02 14.93 -1.13
CA LYS A 29 7.62 15.37 -2.40
C LYS A 29 8.01 14.21 -3.31
N SER A 30 8.45 13.08 -2.74
CA SER A 30 8.82 11.89 -3.52
C SER A 30 7.60 11.23 -4.14
N LEU A 31 6.49 11.14 -3.40
CA LEU A 31 5.24 10.57 -3.89
C LEU A 31 4.55 11.47 -4.92
N LEU A 32 4.48 12.79 -4.67
CA LEU A 32 3.98 13.75 -5.66
C LEU A 32 4.78 13.68 -6.96
N GLY A 33 6.12 13.75 -6.88
CA GLY A 33 6.97 13.66 -8.06
C GLY A 33 6.84 12.33 -8.79
N LEU A 34 6.72 11.20 -8.07
CA LEU A 34 6.47 9.89 -8.67
C LEU A 34 5.15 9.86 -9.44
N ILE A 35 4.06 10.33 -8.84
CA ILE A 35 2.72 10.34 -9.46
C ILE A 35 2.70 11.24 -10.69
N ASP A 36 3.34 12.41 -10.61
CA ASP A 36 3.45 13.37 -11.72
C ASP A 36 4.18 12.77 -12.93
N GLN A 37 5.32 12.11 -12.70
CA GLN A 37 6.15 11.45 -13.73
C GLN A 37 5.60 10.11 -14.24
N ASP A 38 4.63 9.50 -13.56
CA ASP A 38 4.08 8.21 -13.99
C ASP A 38 3.08 8.41 -15.13
N ASP A 39 3.59 8.38 -16.37
CA ASP A 39 2.79 8.50 -17.61
C ASP A 39 1.73 7.39 -17.76
N SER A 40 1.79 6.30 -16.97
CA SER A 40 0.75 5.26 -16.96
C SER A 40 -0.43 5.59 -16.04
N ILE A 41 -0.40 6.73 -15.34
CA ILE A 41 -1.55 7.30 -14.62
C ILE A 41 -2.19 8.38 -15.51
N ASP A 42 -3.46 8.21 -15.83
CA ASP A 42 -4.23 9.19 -16.60
C ASP A 42 -4.35 10.53 -15.87
N SER A 43 -4.27 11.65 -16.61
CA SER A 43 -4.26 13.01 -16.06
C SER A 43 -5.55 13.41 -15.34
N ASP A 44 -6.68 12.81 -15.69
CA ASP A 44 -7.98 13.01 -15.07
C ASP A 44 -8.25 12.08 -13.88
N THR A 45 -7.31 11.21 -13.51
CA THR A 45 -7.42 10.29 -12.37
C THR A 45 -7.63 11.04 -11.05
N ASP A 46 -8.71 10.70 -10.32
CA ASP A 46 -8.99 11.23 -8.98
C ASP A 46 -8.08 10.65 -7.89
N PHE A 47 -7.47 11.52 -7.10
CA PHE A 47 -6.81 11.18 -5.84
C PHE A 47 -7.54 11.82 -4.65
N PHE A 48 -7.89 11.02 -3.65
CA PHE A 48 -8.53 11.48 -2.41
C PHE A 48 -7.48 12.11 -1.48
N VAL A 49 -7.36 13.44 -1.47
CA VAL A 49 -6.31 14.15 -0.72
C VAL A 49 -6.85 15.22 0.22
N GLY A 50 -8.11 15.65 0.06
CA GLY A 50 -8.75 16.64 0.92
C GLY A 50 -9.11 16.08 2.30
N THR A 51 -9.14 16.95 3.31
CA THR A 51 -9.38 16.59 4.73
C THR A 51 -10.74 15.94 4.95
N SER A 52 -11.71 16.23 4.07
CA SER A 52 -13.10 15.74 4.12
C SER A 52 -13.41 14.71 3.03
N GLY A 53 -12.38 14.11 2.41
CA GLY A 53 -12.53 13.15 1.30
C GLY A 53 -12.66 13.80 -0.07
N GLU A 54 -12.28 15.07 -0.21
CA GLU A 54 -12.27 15.75 -1.51
C GLU A 54 -11.21 15.14 -2.44
N LYS A 55 -11.56 15.12 -3.73
CA LYS A 55 -10.76 14.56 -4.80
C LYS A 55 -10.03 15.66 -5.56
N ILE A 56 -8.80 15.38 -5.97
CA ILE A 56 -8.01 16.23 -6.86
C ILE A 56 -7.48 15.36 -8.00
N LYS A 57 -7.58 15.85 -9.24
CA LYS A 57 -7.08 15.16 -10.43
C LYS A 57 -5.55 15.11 -10.42
N LYS A 58 -4.95 14.05 -10.99
CA LYS A 58 -3.48 13.92 -11.18
C LYS A 58 -2.86 15.22 -11.70
N ALA A 59 -3.45 15.80 -12.75
CA ALA A 59 -2.99 17.05 -13.38
C ALA A 59 -2.92 18.27 -12.44
N ALA A 60 -3.60 18.26 -11.30
CA ALA A 60 -3.61 19.35 -10.31
C ALA A 60 -2.83 19.03 -9.03
N LEU A 61 -2.29 17.81 -8.87
CA LEU A 61 -1.50 17.43 -7.69
C LEU A 61 -0.17 18.20 -7.62
N GLY A 62 0.46 18.46 -8.77
CA GLY A 62 1.75 19.17 -8.86
C GLY A 62 1.69 20.62 -8.37
N ASP A 63 0.51 21.24 -8.36
CA ASP A 63 0.30 22.63 -7.92
C ASP A 63 0.01 22.79 -6.42
N LEU A 64 -0.19 21.68 -5.70
CA LEU A 64 -0.53 21.70 -4.28
C LEU A 64 0.55 22.38 -3.43
N ARG A 65 0.09 23.27 -2.54
CA ARG A 65 0.94 24.00 -1.58
C ARG A 65 0.70 23.58 -0.14
N GLU A 66 -0.50 23.09 0.15
CA GLU A 66 -0.90 22.58 1.46
C GLU A 66 -1.40 21.15 1.30
N ILE A 67 -0.94 20.25 2.17
CA ILE A 67 -1.27 18.82 2.14
C ILE A 67 -1.65 18.34 3.53
N CYS A 68 -2.83 17.72 3.63
CA CYS A 68 -3.20 16.90 4.78
C CYS A 68 -2.50 15.54 4.67
N LEU A 69 -1.45 15.31 5.44
CA LEU A 69 -0.61 14.11 5.31
C LEU A 69 -1.39 12.78 5.45
N PRO A 70 -2.27 12.60 6.46
CA PRO A 70 -3.07 11.38 6.56
C PRO A 70 -4.01 11.16 5.37
N SER A 71 -4.63 12.23 4.86
CA SER A 71 -5.56 12.12 3.72
C SER A 71 -4.79 11.80 2.43
N PHE A 72 -3.66 12.47 2.18
CA PHE A 72 -2.78 12.18 1.06
C PHE A 72 -2.25 10.74 1.07
N MET A 73 -1.73 10.27 2.20
CA MET A 73 -1.24 8.89 2.32
C MET A 73 -2.36 7.86 2.08
N LEU A 74 -3.56 8.13 2.58
CA LEU A 74 -4.74 7.28 2.34
C LEU A 74 -5.17 7.29 0.87
N GLY A 75 -5.12 8.44 0.20
CA GLY A 75 -5.41 8.58 -1.24
C GLY A 75 -4.44 7.83 -2.13
N VAL A 76 -3.13 7.91 -1.84
CA VAL A 76 -2.10 7.13 -2.55
C VAL A 76 -2.28 5.64 -2.32
N TRP A 77 -2.52 5.20 -1.07
CA TRP A 77 -2.79 3.80 -0.76
C TRP A 77 -4.05 3.27 -1.46
N HIS A 78 -5.15 4.04 -1.43
CA HIS A 78 -6.37 3.74 -2.16
C HIS A 78 -6.09 3.58 -3.66
N TYR A 79 -5.33 4.51 -4.27
CA TYR A 79 -5.00 4.43 -5.68
C TYR A 79 -4.27 3.12 -6.03
N VAL A 80 -3.27 2.73 -5.24
CA VAL A 80 -2.54 1.46 -5.43
C VAL A 80 -3.49 0.27 -5.34
N VAL A 81 -4.25 0.13 -4.26
CA VAL A 81 -5.13 -1.04 -4.04
C VAL A 81 -6.26 -1.13 -5.07
N VAL A 82 -6.80 0.00 -5.53
CA VAL A 82 -7.92 0.01 -6.49
C VAL A 82 -7.44 -0.17 -7.93
N TYR A 83 -6.41 0.56 -8.37
CA TYR A 83 -6.05 0.66 -9.79
C TYR A 83 -4.78 -0.11 -10.19
N ARG A 84 -3.87 -0.43 -9.26
CA ARG A 84 -2.66 -1.23 -9.54
C ARG A 84 -2.87 -2.68 -9.09
N LYS A 85 -3.50 -3.48 -9.97
CA LYS A 85 -3.76 -4.91 -9.73
C LYS A 85 -2.56 -5.82 -10.01
N ASP A 86 -1.64 -5.36 -10.84
CA ASP A 86 -0.36 -6.00 -11.13
C ASP A 86 0.73 -5.23 -10.37
N ASP A 87 1.38 -5.90 -9.42
CA ASP A 87 2.44 -5.35 -8.57
C ASP A 87 3.84 -5.47 -9.20
N THR A 88 3.95 -6.11 -10.36
CA THR A 88 5.19 -6.10 -11.17
C THR A 88 5.36 -4.79 -11.94
N VAL A 89 4.28 -4.01 -12.12
CA VAL A 89 4.29 -2.68 -12.74
C VAL A 89 5.05 -1.69 -11.84
N GLY A 90 6.33 -1.51 -12.14
CA GLY A 90 7.29 -0.72 -11.34
C GLY A 90 8.58 -1.47 -11.00
N ALA A 91 8.69 -2.77 -11.31
CA ALA A 91 9.90 -3.56 -11.09
C ALA A 91 11.14 -2.96 -11.80
N GLU A 92 11.01 -2.56 -13.07
CA GLU A 92 12.09 -1.90 -13.82
C GLU A 92 12.52 -0.58 -13.17
N THR A 93 11.56 0.24 -12.72
CA THR A 93 11.82 1.51 -12.02
C THR A 93 12.55 1.28 -10.69
N TYR A 94 12.13 0.26 -9.93
CA TYR A 94 12.78 -0.13 -8.68
C TYR A 94 14.19 -0.67 -8.92
N ASP A 95 14.39 -1.50 -9.95
CA ASP A 95 15.70 -2.05 -10.30
C ASP A 95 16.65 -0.98 -10.85
N LEU A 96 16.16 0.03 -11.57
CA LEU A 96 16.92 1.19 -12.01
C LEU A 96 17.39 2.05 -10.82
N TRP A 97 16.49 2.36 -9.88
CA TRP A 97 16.82 3.22 -8.74
C TRP A 97 17.60 2.51 -7.64
N CYS A 98 17.38 1.22 -7.44
CA CYS A 98 18.02 0.41 -6.43
C CYS A 98 18.63 -0.84 -7.08
N PRO A 99 19.72 -0.78 -7.88
CA PRO A 99 20.22 -1.97 -8.58
C PRO A 99 20.47 -3.19 -7.68
N SER A 100 20.26 -4.39 -8.22
CA SER A 100 20.50 -5.63 -7.49
C SER A 100 21.98 -5.75 -7.10
N ASN A 101 22.23 -6.15 -5.86
CA ASN A 101 23.57 -6.21 -5.27
C ASN A 101 23.94 -7.64 -4.81
N GLY A 102 23.53 -8.65 -5.59
CA GLY A 102 23.88 -10.07 -5.33
C GLY A 102 23.40 -10.61 -3.98
N GLY A 103 22.25 -10.15 -3.48
CA GLY A 103 21.72 -10.50 -2.16
C GLY A 103 22.19 -9.60 -1.01
N ALA A 104 23.15 -8.70 -1.23
CA ALA A 104 23.48 -7.64 -0.28
C ALA A 104 22.50 -6.45 -0.38
N GLN A 105 22.60 -5.51 0.57
CA GLN A 105 21.77 -4.32 0.61
C GLN A 105 21.82 -3.54 -0.73
N ARG A 106 20.65 -3.25 -1.29
CA ARG A 106 20.48 -2.43 -2.51
C ARG A 106 20.63 -0.95 -2.10
N VAL A 107 21.44 -0.19 -2.84
CA VAL A 107 21.68 1.24 -2.57
C VAL A 107 20.79 2.09 -3.48
N TYR A 108 20.01 3.00 -2.90
CA TYR A 108 19.18 3.94 -3.65
C TYR A 108 20.06 4.98 -4.39
N ARG A 109 19.82 5.11 -5.70
CA ARG A 109 20.51 6.00 -6.64
C ARG A 109 19.56 6.97 -7.36
N GLY A 110 18.25 6.89 -7.09
CA GLY A 110 17.25 7.77 -7.69
C GLY A 110 17.30 9.22 -7.18
N THR A 111 16.43 10.05 -7.74
CA THR A 111 16.36 11.50 -7.47
C THR A 111 14.96 11.96 -7.02
N MET A 112 14.11 11.04 -6.55
CA MET A 112 12.75 11.37 -6.07
C MET A 112 12.80 12.44 -4.96
N GLY A 113 11.76 13.27 -4.92
CA GLY A 113 11.59 14.33 -3.93
C GLY A 113 12.53 15.54 -4.09
N LYS A 114 13.65 15.40 -4.82
CA LYS A 114 14.57 16.52 -5.14
C LYS A 114 14.05 17.44 -6.25
N GLN A 115 13.04 16.99 -6.99
CA GLN A 115 12.56 17.65 -8.21
C GLN A 115 11.58 18.80 -7.93
N LEU A 116 10.83 18.73 -6.82
CA LEU A 116 9.87 19.76 -6.44
C LEU A 116 10.59 20.91 -5.72
N GLY A 117 10.99 21.92 -6.51
CA GLY A 117 11.74 23.10 -6.08
C GLY A 117 10.94 24.13 -5.25
N TYR A 118 9.73 23.81 -4.82
CA TYR A 118 8.87 24.68 -4.01
C TYR A 118 8.68 24.16 -2.59
N ASP A 119 8.33 25.04 -1.65
CA ASP A 119 7.96 24.65 -0.29
C ASP A 119 6.51 24.17 -0.20
N LEU A 120 6.28 23.17 0.65
CA LEU A 120 4.98 22.62 0.99
C LEU A 120 4.66 22.95 2.44
N ILE A 121 3.38 23.08 2.76
CA ILE A 121 2.83 23.07 4.12
C ILE A 121 2.23 21.68 4.34
N ILE A 122 2.71 20.96 5.35
CA ILE A 122 2.24 19.61 5.66
C ILE A 122 1.54 19.63 7.01
N ASN A 123 0.24 19.32 6.98
CA ASN A 123 -0.66 19.39 8.11
C ASN A 123 -1.13 17.99 8.53
N ILE A 124 -1.10 17.71 9.83
CA ILE A 124 -1.75 16.55 10.46
C ILE A 124 -2.89 17.11 11.32
N PRO A 125 -4.16 17.02 10.86
CA PRO A 125 -5.28 17.51 11.65
C PRO A 125 -5.48 16.63 12.88
N GLU A 126 -5.65 17.26 14.04
CA GLU A 126 -5.97 16.58 15.29
C GLU A 126 -7.23 15.70 15.15
N ILE A 127 -7.22 14.57 15.86
CA ILE A 127 -8.38 13.69 15.99
C ILE A 127 -9.29 14.28 17.06
N MET A 128 -10.38 14.93 16.66
CA MET A 128 -11.43 15.33 17.60
C MET A 128 -12.14 14.08 18.13
N GLU A 129 -11.84 13.66 19.36
CA GLU A 129 -12.38 12.43 19.99
C GLU A 129 -13.91 12.44 20.19
N ASN A 130 -14.56 13.60 20.03
CA ASN A 130 -15.97 13.83 20.40
C ASN A 130 -16.98 13.60 19.28
N ALA A 131 -16.57 12.95 18.17
CA ALA A 131 -17.46 12.52 17.10
C ALA A 131 -17.25 11.03 16.80
N ASP A 132 -18.35 10.33 16.51
CA ASP A 132 -18.42 8.90 16.16
C ASP A 132 -18.26 7.92 17.36
N HIS A 133 -19.20 7.98 18.33
CA HIS A 133 -19.79 6.74 18.89
C HIS A 133 -20.67 6.09 17.80
N LEU A 134 -20.03 5.59 16.74
CA LEU A 134 -20.64 4.72 15.76
C LEU A 134 -20.02 3.35 15.96
N GLU A 135 -20.84 2.42 16.44
CA GLU A 135 -20.45 1.01 16.62
C GLU A 135 -20.06 0.43 15.26
N ASP A 136 -19.04 -0.43 15.23
CA ASP A 136 -18.52 -1.04 14.00
C ASP A 136 -19.52 -2.07 13.43
N GLU A 137 -20.56 -1.58 12.75
CA GLU A 137 -21.45 -2.39 11.91
C GLU A 137 -20.64 -3.01 10.76
N PRO A 138 -20.55 -4.35 10.65
CA PRO A 138 -19.79 -4.99 9.60
C PRO A 138 -20.45 -4.75 8.25
N ILE A 139 -19.66 -4.24 7.28
CA ILE A 139 -20.12 -4.01 5.92
C ILE A 139 -20.46 -5.36 5.26
N CYS A 140 -21.76 -5.70 5.22
CA CYS A 140 -22.26 -6.78 4.41
C CYS A 140 -22.25 -6.37 2.93
N VAL A 141 -21.39 -7.03 2.15
CA VAL A 141 -21.48 -7.00 0.68
C VAL A 141 -22.55 -8.00 0.26
N ASP A 142 -23.75 -7.50 -0.04
CA ASP A 142 -24.84 -8.33 -0.56
C ASP A 142 -24.46 -8.89 -1.94
N GLU A 143 -24.36 -10.23 -2.02
CA GLU A 143 -24.08 -10.95 -3.27
C GLU A 143 -25.37 -11.09 -4.10
N VAL A 144 -25.25 -11.01 -5.43
CA VAL A 144 -26.39 -10.80 -6.34
C VAL A 144 -27.28 -12.04 -6.48
N ASP A 145 -28.60 -11.83 -6.34
CA ASP A 145 -29.68 -12.82 -6.34
C ASP A 145 -29.91 -13.54 -7.70
N GLN A 146 -30.15 -14.86 -7.66
CA GLN A 146 -30.93 -15.66 -8.63
C GLN A 146 -31.33 -17.03 -8.01
N PRO A 147 -32.37 -17.75 -8.51
CA PRO A 147 -33.52 -18.08 -7.64
C PRO A 147 -33.59 -19.52 -7.06
N GLN A 148 -34.55 -19.69 -6.14
CA GLN A 148 -34.72 -20.79 -5.17
C GLN A 148 -35.18 -22.16 -5.72
N GLU A 149 -34.81 -23.21 -4.99
CA GLU A 149 -35.65 -24.42 -4.80
C GLU A 149 -35.55 -24.93 -3.33
N GLN A 150 -36.54 -25.68 -2.82
CA GLN A 150 -36.89 -25.67 -1.38
C GLN A 150 -36.62 -26.97 -0.56
N LYS A 151 -36.08 -26.78 0.66
CA LYS A 151 -36.32 -27.55 1.92
C LYS A 151 -35.90 -29.04 2.03
N PRO A 152 -35.81 -29.65 3.25
CA PRO A 152 -36.03 -29.09 4.60
C PRO A 152 -34.89 -29.28 5.64
N THR A 153 -35.05 -28.55 6.74
CA THR A 153 -34.35 -28.53 8.04
C THR A 153 -33.91 -29.87 8.64
N ASN A 154 -32.73 -29.88 9.29
CA ASN A 154 -32.53 -30.49 10.61
C ASN A 154 -31.41 -29.76 11.38
N LEU A 155 -31.68 -29.38 12.64
CA LEU A 155 -30.64 -28.86 13.54
C LEU A 155 -29.83 -30.01 14.14
N THR A 156 -28.51 -29.95 14.01
CA THR A 156 -27.59 -30.66 14.92
C THR A 156 -26.41 -29.75 15.22
N GLN A 157 -26.26 -29.34 16.48
CA GLN A 157 -25.09 -28.58 16.91
C GLN A 157 -23.84 -29.48 16.82
N GLN A 158 -22.87 -29.09 16.02
CA GLN A 158 -21.51 -29.61 16.08
C GLN A 158 -20.60 -28.53 16.65
N LEU A 159 -19.83 -28.89 17.69
CA LEU A 159 -18.81 -28.04 18.29
C LEU A 159 -17.67 -27.86 17.28
N ILE A 160 -17.66 -26.73 16.57
CA ILE A 160 -16.59 -26.40 15.63
C ILE A 160 -15.33 -26.06 16.44
N ASN A 161 -14.25 -26.79 16.16
CA ASN A 161 -12.93 -26.55 16.73
C ASN A 161 -12.42 -25.16 16.33
N GLN A 162 -12.54 -24.18 17.21
CA GLN A 162 -12.03 -22.83 17.01
C GLN A 162 -10.51 -22.83 17.19
N ASN A 163 -9.78 -23.03 16.09
CA ASN A 163 -8.37 -22.68 16.03
C ASN A 163 -8.08 -21.95 14.71
N PRO A 164 -8.18 -20.60 14.67
CA PRO A 164 -7.73 -19.83 13.53
C PRO A 164 -6.22 -19.95 13.45
N THR A 165 -5.70 -20.50 12.35
CA THR A 165 -4.26 -20.55 12.10
C THR A 165 -3.75 -19.15 11.78
N TYR A 166 -3.38 -18.40 12.82
CA TYR A 166 -2.70 -17.12 12.66
C TYR A 166 -1.26 -17.36 12.18
N ASN A 167 -0.98 -17.01 10.91
CA ASN A 167 0.37 -16.98 10.36
C ASN A 167 1.15 -15.78 10.92
N THR A 168 1.60 -15.89 12.18
CA THR A 168 2.39 -14.86 12.85
C THR A 168 3.88 -15.03 12.55
N PHE A 169 4.39 -14.30 11.57
CA PHE A 169 5.83 -14.22 11.30
C PHE A 169 6.49 -13.22 12.26
N ASN A 170 7.08 -13.72 13.35
CA ASN A 170 7.85 -12.90 14.28
C ASN A 170 9.35 -13.20 14.15
N PHE A 171 10.14 -12.19 13.78
CA PHE A 171 11.59 -12.31 13.55
C PHE A 171 12.42 -11.55 14.60
N ASN A 172 12.66 -12.17 15.74
CA ASN A 172 13.63 -11.71 16.74
C ASN A 172 15.00 -12.41 16.59
N GLY A 173 15.75 -12.03 15.56
CA GLY A 173 17.21 -12.25 15.45
C GLY A 173 17.72 -13.70 15.33
N PRO A 174 19.05 -13.91 15.21
CA PRO A 174 19.67 -15.24 15.06
C PRO A 174 19.56 -16.06 16.36
N VAL A 175 18.99 -17.27 16.44
CA VAL A 175 19.08 -18.51 15.62
C VAL A 175 20.33 -19.35 15.89
N ARG A 176 20.10 -20.62 16.25
CA ARG A 176 21.02 -21.73 15.94
C ARG A 176 20.26 -22.86 15.25
N ASN A 177 20.64 -23.07 13.98
CA ASN A 177 20.45 -24.26 13.15
C ASN A 177 19.00 -24.75 12.91
N PHE A 178 18.41 -24.28 11.82
CA PHE A 178 17.44 -25.05 11.04
C PHE A 178 18.09 -25.47 9.72
N ILE A 179 18.27 -26.78 9.52
CA ILE A 179 18.68 -27.35 8.24
C ILE A 179 17.43 -27.93 7.58
N ASN A 180 16.94 -27.28 6.53
CA ASN A 180 15.96 -27.87 5.63
C ASN A 180 16.70 -28.28 4.35
N HIS A 181 16.93 -29.58 4.17
CA HIS A 181 17.34 -30.12 2.89
C HIS A 181 16.14 -30.10 1.94
N ALA A 182 16.17 -29.22 0.94
CA ALA A 182 15.27 -29.27 -0.20
C ALA A 182 15.99 -30.04 -1.33
N ASP A 183 15.69 -31.33 -1.47
CA ASP A 183 16.12 -32.08 -2.64
C ASP A 183 15.38 -31.56 -3.89
N LYS A 184 16.18 -31.20 -4.90
CA LYS A 184 15.81 -30.83 -6.29
C LYS A 184 14.40 -30.27 -6.53
N VAL A 185 14.34 -28.97 -6.84
CA VAL A 185 13.29 -28.41 -7.69
C VAL A 185 13.76 -28.49 -9.15
N GLU A 186 13.07 -29.27 -9.99
CA GLU A 186 13.33 -29.30 -11.44
C GLU A 186 12.42 -28.29 -12.16
N ASN A 187 13.03 -27.26 -12.75
CA ASN A 187 12.32 -26.26 -13.56
C ASN A 187 12.15 -26.76 -15.00
N ASN A 188 10.91 -26.99 -15.46
CA ASN A 188 10.59 -27.41 -16.83
C ASN A 188 9.66 -26.42 -17.54
N TYR A 189 10.24 -25.45 -18.26
CA TYR A 189 9.68 -24.56 -19.31
C TYR A 189 10.76 -23.49 -19.60
N TYR A 190 11.20 -23.16 -20.82
CA TYR A 190 11.11 -23.74 -22.18
C TYR A 190 12.57 -23.84 -22.72
N GLY A 191 12.92 -24.38 -23.90
CA GLY A 191 12.15 -24.74 -25.11
C GLY A 191 12.48 -23.80 -26.28
N GLY A 192 13.70 -23.89 -26.83
CA GLY A 192 14.16 -23.06 -27.95
C GLY A 192 15.57 -23.43 -28.42
N GLU A 193 15.67 -24.37 -29.35
CA GLU A 193 16.94 -24.71 -30.01
C GLU A 193 17.43 -23.57 -30.91
N ASN A 194 18.75 -23.37 -30.94
CA ASN A 194 19.47 -22.79 -32.09
C ASN A 194 20.91 -23.32 -32.07
N ASN A 195 21.10 -24.55 -32.56
CA ASN A 195 22.42 -25.05 -32.93
C ASN A 195 22.61 -24.81 -34.44
N GLU A 196 23.62 -24.05 -34.84
CA GLU A 196 24.79 -24.60 -35.55
C GLU A 196 25.85 -23.52 -35.88
N LYS A 197 27.10 -23.86 -35.53
CA LYS A 197 28.41 -23.55 -36.17
C LYS A 197 28.66 -22.15 -36.74
#